data_AF-A0A6N9RI74-F1
#
_entry.id   AF-A0A6N9RI74-F1
#
_cell.length_a   1.000
_cell.length_b   1.000
_cell.length_c   1.000
_cell.angle_alpha   90.00
_cell.angle_beta   90.00
_cell.angle_gamma   90.00
#
_symmetry.space_group_name_H-M   'P 1'
#
loop_
_entity.id
_entity.type
_entity.pdbx_description
1 polymer ?
#
loop_
_entity_poly.entity_id
_entity_poly.type
_entity_poly.pdbx_seq_one_letter_code
_entity_poly.pdbx_strand_id
1 'polypeptide(L)'
;MKIHRYILFRDESEGRALIDQIDQARGSDHWADPNINPFDGRSLVPWNDEYLADHLKLVDGMDSVTFDEAQDQGWSFGYFTGRFAKARIKLEEVQHIRVTLDAFDRNPNFAAYRALFFGLLSSLYGVKEALRQSSNKLGNEARSWWDAKFEEIKADPLLWLLYDLNNSDKHSISSPFLRPRMNLYVYKGPAPPGLIMSGEGVFVAVDKDTARERRVFFEGADAGFEVYLDVPVLSHKGQDVSRAGLKSQLDMAIFHYENLVFEARRTFDIDV
;
A
#
# COMPACT_ATOMS: atom_id res chain seq x y z
N MET A 1 -26.21 -4.13 10.73
CA MET A 1 -26.71 -5.44 11.22
C MET A 1 -25.52 -6.22 11.76
N LYS A 2 -25.62 -6.86 12.93
CA LYS A 2 -24.51 -7.65 13.49
C LYS A 2 -24.34 -8.95 12.70
N ILE A 3 -23.13 -9.33 12.33
CA ILE A 3 -22.86 -10.64 11.70
C ILE A 3 -22.38 -11.58 12.81
N HIS A 4 -22.99 -12.77 12.91
CA HIS A 4 -22.67 -13.75 13.94
C HIS A 4 -21.67 -14.80 13.44
N ARG A 5 -21.79 -15.21 12.17
CA ARG A 5 -20.94 -16.20 11.51
C ARG A 5 -21.00 -16.03 10.00
N TYR A 6 -20.12 -16.70 9.29
CA TYR A 6 -20.13 -16.77 7.83
C TYR A 6 -20.35 -18.21 7.39
N ILE A 7 -21.28 -18.43 6.47
CA ILE A 7 -21.54 -19.75 5.89
C ILE A 7 -20.62 -19.96 4.72
N LEU A 8 -19.90 -21.08 4.71
CA LEU A 8 -18.86 -21.39 3.73
C LEU A 8 -19.43 -22.18 2.56
N PHE A 9 -19.15 -21.72 1.35
CA PHE A 9 -19.53 -22.33 0.10
C PHE A 9 -18.32 -22.62 -0.77
N ARG A 10 -18.49 -23.58 -1.69
CA ARG A 10 -17.41 -24.02 -2.58
C ARG A 10 -17.08 -22.97 -3.63
N ASP A 11 -18.07 -22.19 -4.03
CA ASP A 11 -17.93 -21.12 -5.01
C ASP A 11 -18.94 -19.99 -4.80
N GLU A 12 -18.84 -18.94 -5.61
CA GLU A 12 -19.73 -17.79 -5.62
C GLU A 12 -21.18 -18.17 -6.01
N SER A 13 -21.36 -19.12 -6.92
CA SER A 13 -22.68 -19.50 -7.44
C SER A 13 -23.55 -20.12 -6.35
N GLU A 14 -22.97 -21.01 -5.54
CA GLU A 14 -23.66 -21.59 -4.38
C GLU A 14 -24.04 -20.53 -3.36
N GLY A 15 -23.14 -19.59 -3.06
CA GLY A 15 -23.40 -18.48 -2.14
C GLY A 15 -24.53 -17.56 -2.63
N ARG A 16 -24.51 -17.19 -3.92
CA ARG A 16 -25.59 -16.40 -4.55
C ARG A 16 -26.92 -17.15 -4.51
N ALA A 17 -26.93 -18.45 -4.79
CA ALA A 17 -28.14 -19.26 -4.76
C ALA A 17 -28.80 -19.29 -3.37
N LEU A 18 -28.01 -19.34 -2.28
CA LEU A 18 -28.56 -19.22 -0.92
C LEU A 18 -29.20 -17.83 -0.70
N ILE A 19 -28.50 -16.77 -1.09
CA ILE A 19 -29.00 -15.40 -0.93
C ILE A 19 -30.32 -15.21 -1.69
N ASP A 20 -30.40 -15.67 -2.94
CA ASP A 20 -31.62 -15.60 -3.74
C ASP A 20 -32.79 -16.35 -3.06
N GLN A 21 -32.51 -17.51 -2.44
CA GLN A 21 -33.53 -18.25 -1.68
C GLN A 21 -33.99 -17.48 -0.44
N ILE A 22 -33.09 -16.82 0.27
CA ILE A 22 -33.42 -16.00 1.44
C ILE A 22 -34.25 -14.79 1.01
N ASP A 23 -33.83 -14.08 -0.04
CA ASP A 23 -34.53 -12.91 -0.57
C ASP A 23 -35.95 -13.28 -1.03
N GLN A 24 -36.10 -14.40 -1.75
CA GLN A 24 -37.40 -14.93 -2.16
C GLN A 24 -38.28 -15.34 -0.98
N ALA A 25 -37.72 -16.07 -0.01
CA ALA A 25 -38.48 -16.55 1.15
C ALA A 25 -38.98 -15.40 2.03
N ARG A 26 -38.28 -14.27 2.02
CA ARG A 26 -38.61 -13.08 2.80
C ARG A 26 -39.51 -12.09 2.08
N GLY A 27 -39.57 -12.16 0.74
CA GLY A 27 -40.27 -11.18 -0.07
C GLY A 27 -39.75 -9.75 0.15
N SER A 28 -38.47 -9.61 0.53
CA SER A 28 -37.84 -8.33 0.87
C SER A 28 -36.81 -7.91 -0.17
N ASP A 29 -36.32 -6.67 -0.04
CA ASP A 29 -35.15 -6.20 -0.77
C ASP A 29 -33.92 -7.09 -0.49
N HIS A 30 -33.01 -7.08 -1.46
CA HIS A 30 -31.77 -7.85 -1.45
C HIS A 30 -31.00 -7.68 -0.13
N TRP A 31 -30.69 -8.81 0.51
CA TRP A 31 -30.20 -8.81 1.88
C TRP A 31 -28.67 -8.68 2.02
N ALA A 32 -27.89 -9.40 1.21
CA ALA A 32 -26.43 -9.44 1.32
C ALA A 32 -25.76 -9.98 0.04
N ASP A 33 -24.47 -9.70 -0.13
CA ASP A 33 -23.63 -10.30 -1.16
C ASP A 33 -22.67 -11.36 -0.58
N PRO A 34 -22.29 -12.38 -1.36
CA PRO A 34 -21.26 -13.33 -0.94
C PRO A 34 -19.87 -12.67 -0.97
N ASN A 35 -19.08 -12.86 0.07
CA ASN A 35 -17.67 -12.48 0.09
C ASN A 35 -16.85 -13.59 -0.55
N ILE A 36 -16.10 -13.30 -1.62
CA ILE A 36 -15.36 -14.31 -2.39
C ILE A 36 -13.91 -14.34 -1.94
N ASN A 37 -13.39 -15.53 -1.68
CA ASN A 37 -11.98 -15.73 -1.36
C ASN A 37 -11.14 -15.41 -2.61
N PRO A 38 -10.20 -14.44 -2.53
CA PRO A 38 -9.42 -14.01 -3.70
C PRO A 38 -8.35 -15.03 -4.12
N PHE A 39 -8.20 -16.14 -3.41
CA PHE A 39 -7.20 -17.17 -3.69
C PHE A 39 -7.79 -18.41 -4.34
N ASP A 40 -8.99 -18.84 -3.92
CA ASP A 40 -9.54 -20.15 -4.30
C ASP A 40 -10.99 -20.11 -4.78
N GLY A 41 -11.63 -18.94 -4.82
CA GLY A 41 -12.97 -18.77 -5.37
C GLY A 41 -14.10 -19.27 -4.47
N ARG A 42 -13.80 -19.86 -3.30
CA ARG A 42 -14.81 -20.17 -2.28
C ARG A 42 -15.53 -18.89 -1.87
N SER A 43 -16.76 -19.00 -1.37
CA SER A 43 -17.50 -17.84 -0.89
C SER A 43 -17.96 -17.97 0.56
N LEU A 44 -18.07 -16.83 1.24
CA LEU A 44 -18.61 -16.67 2.58
C LEU A 44 -19.87 -15.81 2.51
N VAL A 45 -21.00 -16.35 2.95
CA VAL A 45 -22.24 -15.58 3.10
C VAL A 45 -22.37 -15.12 4.55
N PRO A 46 -22.49 -13.81 4.82
CA PRO A 46 -22.59 -13.29 6.18
C PRO A 46 -23.92 -13.68 6.82
N TRP A 47 -23.94 -14.31 7.99
CA TRP A 47 -25.17 -14.78 8.63
C TRP A 47 -25.46 -14.04 9.95
N ASN A 48 -26.73 -13.66 10.15
CA ASN A 48 -27.22 -13.13 11.41
C ASN A 48 -28.31 -14.06 11.98
N ASP A 49 -27.97 -14.80 13.04
CA ASP A 49 -28.88 -15.76 13.67
C ASP A 49 -30.19 -15.16 14.21
N GLU A 50 -30.19 -13.89 14.66
CA GLU A 50 -31.41 -13.24 15.17
C GLU A 50 -32.32 -12.78 14.01
N TYR A 51 -31.70 -12.22 12.96
CA TYR A 51 -32.40 -11.64 11.83
C TYR A 51 -32.92 -12.69 10.83
N LEU A 52 -32.26 -13.85 10.75
CA LEU A 52 -32.59 -14.95 9.86
C LEU A 52 -33.06 -16.20 10.62
N ALA A 53 -33.56 -16.05 11.85
CA ALA A 53 -33.98 -17.16 12.70
C ALA A 53 -34.97 -18.11 12.01
N ASP A 54 -35.94 -17.58 11.27
CA ASP A 54 -36.97 -18.36 10.56
C ASP A 54 -36.42 -19.15 9.36
N HIS A 55 -35.21 -18.84 8.91
CA HIS A 55 -34.54 -19.45 7.76
C HIS A 55 -33.38 -20.36 8.15
N LEU A 56 -33.20 -20.66 9.45
CA LEU A 56 -32.07 -21.46 9.95
C LEU A 56 -31.93 -22.83 9.26
N LYS A 57 -33.06 -23.41 8.82
CA LYS A 57 -33.08 -24.68 8.08
C LYS A 57 -32.35 -24.65 6.75
N LEU A 58 -32.19 -23.48 6.12
CA LEU A 58 -31.49 -23.33 4.85
C LEU A 58 -29.99 -23.56 4.96
N VAL A 59 -29.43 -23.39 6.17
CA VAL A 59 -27.99 -23.50 6.44
C VAL A 59 -27.67 -24.64 7.40
N ASP A 60 -28.64 -25.51 7.67
CA ASP A 60 -28.46 -26.65 8.57
C ASP A 60 -27.45 -27.65 7.98
N GLY A 61 -26.46 -28.03 8.78
CA GLY A 61 -25.36 -28.89 8.35
C GLY A 61 -24.33 -28.25 7.41
N MET A 62 -24.42 -26.95 7.12
CA MET A 62 -23.39 -26.24 6.34
C MET A 62 -22.21 -25.84 7.23
N ASP A 63 -21.01 -25.87 6.66
CA ASP A 63 -19.82 -25.38 7.33
C ASP A 63 -19.94 -23.87 7.57
N SER A 64 -19.56 -23.43 8.77
CA SER A 64 -19.55 -22.02 9.12
C SER A 64 -18.28 -21.66 9.85
N VAL A 65 -17.81 -20.43 9.63
CA VAL A 65 -16.62 -19.88 10.27
C VAL A 65 -16.98 -18.57 10.96
N THR A 66 -16.32 -18.30 12.08
CA THR A 66 -16.34 -16.98 12.72
C THR A 66 -15.54 -15.96 11.89
N PHE A 67 -15.67 -14.69 12.23
CA PHE A 67 -14.87 -13.64 11.61
C PHE A 67 -13.37 -13.88 11.81
N ASP A 68 -12.96 -14.24 13.02
CA ASP A 68 -11.54 -14.48 13.35
C ASP A 68 -11.00 -15.69 12.59
N GLU A 69 -11.75 -16.80 12.52
CA GLU A 69 -11.36 -17.99 11.74
C GLU A 69 -11.28 -17.69 10.24
N ALA A 70 -12.17 -16.84 9.72
CA ALA A 70 -12.11 -16.43 8.33
C ALA A 70 -10.91 -15.50 8.08
N GLN A 71 -10.56 -14.60 9.01
CA GLN A 71 -9.33 -13.82 8.86
C GLN A 71 -8.08 -14.73 8.88
N ASP A 72 -8.03 -15.71 9.77
CA ASP A 72 -6.94 -16.70 9.84
C ASP A 72 -6.84 -17.54 8.55
N GLN A 73 -7.97 -17.80 7.90
CA GLN A 73 -8.04 -18.47 6.59
C GLN A 73 -7.76 -17.53 5.39
N GLY A 74 -7.42 -16.26 5.63
CA GLY A 74 -7.02 -15.31 4.60
C GLY A 74 -8.16 -14.63 3.86
N TRP A 75 -9.36 -14.61 4.44
CA TRP A 75 -10.52 -13.89 3.88
C TRP A 75 -10.36 -12.38 4.09
N SER A 76 -10.73 -11.59 3.08
CA SER A 76 -10.66 -10.13 3.13
C SER A 76 -12.04 -9.54 3.45
N PHE A 77 -12.15 -8.79 4.55
CA PHE A 77 -13.38 -8.12 4.99
C PHE A 77 -13.27 -6.58 4.96
N GLY A 78 -12.24 -6.03 4.33
CA GLY A 78 -11.95 -4.58 4.32
C GLY A 78 -12.72 -3.79 3.24
N TYR A 79 -12.59 -2.45 3.27
CA TYR A 79 -13.16 -1.53 2.26
C TYR A 79 -12.70 -1.87 0.83
N PHE A 80 -11.49 -2.40 0.70
CA PHE A 80 -10.97 -2.90 -0.57
C PHE A 80 -11.32 -4.38 -0.74
N THR A 81 -12.23 -4.65 -1.67
CA THR A 81 -12.65 -5.99 -2.10
C THR A 81 -12.23 -6.27 -3.55
N GLY A 82 -12.43 -7.51 -4.00
CA GLY A 82 -12.17 -7.95 -5.38
C GLY A 82 -10.78 -8.54 -5.64
N ARG A 83 -10.55 -8.97 -6.89
CA ARG A 83 -9.37 -9.74 -7.32
C ARG A 83 -8.05 -8.99 -7.11
N PHE A 84 -8.10 -7.66 -7.07
CA PHE A 84 -6.94 -6.78 -6.89
C PHE A 84 -6.94 -6.02 -5.55
N ALA A 85 -7.72 -6.45 -4.54
CA ALA A 85 -7.80 -5.80 -3.23
C ALA A 85 -6.43 -5.58 -2.57
N LYS A 86 -5.55 -6.58 -2.62
CA LYS A 86 -4.19 -6.49 -2.06
C LYS A 86 -3.34 -5.39 -2.71
N ALA A 87 -3.48 -5.18 -4.01
CA ALA A 87 -2.80 -4.10 -4.72
C ALA A 87 -3.30 -2.73 -4.25
N ARG A 88 -4.62 -2.60 -3.98
CA ARG A 88 -5.23 -1.36 -3.44
C ARG A 88 -4.74 -1.06 -2.03
N ILE A 89 -4.69 -2.05 -1.15
CA ILE A 89 -4.16 -1.88 0.22
C ILE A 89 -2.71 -1.36 0.16
N LYS A 90 -1.86 -1.96 -0.67
CA LYS A 90 -0.48 -1.49 -0.85
C LYS A 90 -0.38 -0.10 -1.46
N LEU A 91 -1.31 0.26 -2.33
CA LEU A 91 -1.37 1.59 -2.91
C LEU A 91 -1.78 2.65 -1.87
N GLU A 92 -2.72 2.32 -0.98
CA GLU A 92 -3.11 3.17 0.15
C GLU A 92 -1.93 3.40 1.11
N GLU A 93 -1.17 2.34 1.44
CA GLU A 93 0.07 2.47 2.23
C GLU A 93 1.04 3.46 1.59
N VAL A 94 1.26 3.35 0.27
CA VAL A 94 2.14 4.25 -0.50
C VAL A 94 1.66 5.70 -0.42
N GLN A 95 0.36 5.94 -0.59
CA GLN A 95 -0.24 7.28 -0.52
C GLN A 95 -0.05 7.91 0.87
N HIS A 96 -0.29 7.14 1.94
CA HIS A 96 -0.10 7.62 3.31
C HIS A 96 1.37 7.95 3.62
N ILE A 97 2.30 7.09 3.20
CA ILE A 97 3.73 7.35 3.39
C ILE A 97 4.13 8.62 2.63
N ARG A 98 3.65 8.80 1.39
CA ARG A 98 3.96 9.98 0.58
C ARG A 98 3.54 11.29 1.26
N VAL A 99 2.33 11.34 1.83
CA VAL A 99 1.86 12.50 2.59
C VAL A 99 2.71 12.71 3.84
N THR A 100 3.09 11.63 4.53
CA THR A 100 3.92 11.71 5.75
C THR A 100 5.30 12.31 5.48
N LEU A 101 5.85 12.13 4.27
CA LEU A 101 7.13 12.75 3.89
C LEU A 101 7.09 14.30 3.91
N ASP A 102 5.91 14.92 3.84
CA ASP A 102 5.76 16.38 3.93
C ASP A 102 6.05 16.93 5.33
N ALA A 103 5.93 16.10 6.37
CA ALA A 103 6.25 16.51 7.74
C ALA A 103 7.73 16.90 7.91
N PHE A 104 8.62 16.38 7.07
CA PHE A 104 10.07 16.63 7.20
C PHE A 104 10.51 17.96 6.59
N ASP A 105 9.69 18.64 5.79
CA ASP A 105 10.07 19.90 5.12
C ASP A 105 10.46 20.99 6.12
N ARG A 106 9.83 20.94 7.30
CA ARG A 106 10.03 21.88 8.42
C ARG A 106 10.64 21.22 9.65
N ASN A 107 10.86 19.90 9.61
CA ASN A 107 11.48 19.15 10.69
C ASN A 107 12.56 18.22 10.10
N PRO A 108 13.77 18.76 9.81
CA PRO A 108 14.82 18.02 9.14
C PRO A 108 15.25 16.77 9.93
N ASN A 109 14.89 15.58 9.42
CA ASN A 109 15.28 14.29 10.00
C ASN A 109 15.48 13.28 8.87
N PHE A 110 16.70 13.28 8.29
CA PHE A 110 16.99 12.45 7.13
C PHE A 110 16.89 10.95 7.43
N ALA A 111 17.24 10.50 8.64
CA ALA A 111 17.15 9.08 8.98
C ALA A 111 15.71 8.57 8.93
N ALA A 112 14.76 9.33 9.50
CA ALA A 112 13.34 9.01 9.45
C ALA A 112 12.77 9.16 8.02
N TYR A 113 13.14 10.24 7.31
CA TYR A 113 12.76 10.42 5.90
C TYR A 113 13.21 9.23 5.05
N ARG A 114 14.48 8.83 5.17
CA ARG A 114 15.07 7.71 4.43
C ARG A 114 14.35 6.40 4.72
N ALA A 115 14.02 6.14 5.99
CA ALA A 115 13.26 4.96 6.38
C ALA A 115 11.88 4.93 5.71
N LEU A 116 11.15 6.04 5.72
CA LEU A 116 9.85 6.17 5.07
C LEU A 116 9.96 6.09 3.54
N PHE A 117 10.96 6.71 2.93
CA PHE A 117 11.23 6.62 1.50
C PHE A 117 11.41 5.15 1.07
N PHE A 118 12.24 4.38 1.75
CA PHE A 118 12.40 2.96 1.42
C PHE A 118 11.18 2.11 1.80
N GLY A 119 10.40 2.51 2.81
CA GLY A 119 9.09 1.95 3.10
C GLY A 119 8.10 2.16 1.95
N LEU A 120 8.10 3.35 1.34
CA LEU A 120 7.31 3.69 0.16
C LEU A 120 7.72 2.81 -1.02
N LEU A 121 9.02 2.72 -1.32
CA LEU A 121 9.53 1.88 -2.40
C LEU A 121 9.17 0.40 -2.21
N SER A 122 9.27 -0.09 -0.97
CA SER A 122 8.87 -1.46 -0.63
C SER A 122 7.37 -1.68 -0.84
N SER A 123 6.54 -0.67 -0.54
CA SER A 123 5.10 -0.74 -0.70
C SER A 123 4.69 -0.68 -2.18
N LEU A 124 5.34 0.16 -2.99
CA LEU A 124 5.20 0.18 -4.46
C LEU A 124 5.58 -1.17 -5.09
N TYR A 125 6.69 -1.76 -4.65
CA TYR A 125 7.04 -3.12 -5.05
C TYR A 125 5.96 -4.14 -4.63
N GLY A 126 5.34 -3.95 -3.47
CA GLY A 126 4.19 -4.72 -3.01
C GLY A 126 2.97 -4.60 -3.94
N VAL A 127 2.67 -3.40 -4.46
CA VAL A 127 1.61 -3.18 -5.47
C VAL A 127 1.91 -4.00 -6.72
N LYS A 128 3.14 -3.90 -7.24
CA LYS A 128 3.62 -4.65 -8.40
C LYS A 128 3.43 -6.16 -8.22
N GLU A 129 3.92 -6.72 -7.10
CA GLU A 129 3.80 -8.15 -6.84
C GLU A 129 2.35 -8.61 -6.66
N ALA A 130 1.51 -7.79 -6.03
CA ALA A 130 0.08 -8.09 -5.89
C ALA A 130 -0.62 -8.16 -7.25
N LEU A 131 -0.37 -7.19 -8.15
CA LEU A 131 -0.89 -7.20 -9.51
C LEU A 131 -0.44 -8.44 -10.28
N ARG A 132 0.86 -8.75 -10.28
CA ARG A 132 1.42 -9.95 -10.92
C ARG A 132 0.76 -11.23 -10.40
N GLN A 133 0.64 -11.37 -9.08
CA GLN A 133 0.04 -12.55 -8.45
C GLN A 133 -1.43 -12.72 -8.82
N SER A 134 -2.21 -11.64 -8.78
CA SER A 134 -3.62 -11.66 -9.18
C SER A 134 -3.78 -12.00 -10.66
N SER A 135 -3.05 -11.33 -11.55
CA SER A 135 -3.06 -11.60 -13.00
C SER A 135 -2.69 -13.05 -13.33
N ASN A 136 -1.71 -13.62 -12.62
CA ASN A 136 -1.31 -15.01 -12.82
C ASN A 136 -2.40 -16.03 -12.51
N LYS A 137 -3.27 -15.73 -11.54
CA LYS A 137 -4.41 -16.58 -11.16
C LYS A 137 -5.58 -16.47 -12.12
N LEU A 138 -5.77 -15.31 -12.76
CA LEU A 138 -6.89 -15.03 -13.65
C LEU A 138 -6.73 -15.62 -15.07
N GLY A 139 -5.55 -16.16 -15.39
CA GLY A 139 -5.30 -16.87 -16.64
C GLY A 139 -4.45 -16.10 -17.65
N ASN A 140 -4.36 -16.64 -18.87
CA ASN A 140 -3.38 -16.19 -19.87
C ASN A 140 -3.59 -14.76 -20.36
N GLU A 141 -4.84 -14.30 -20.45
CA GLU A 141 -5.16 -12.94 -20.88
C GLU A 141 -4.66 -11.91 -19.86
N ALA A 142 -5.01 -12.09 -18.58
CA ALA A 142 -4.58 -11.21 -17.51
C ALA A 142 -3.06 -11.23 -17.29
N ARG A 143 -2.42 -12.40 -17.47
CA ARG A 143 -0.96 -12.53 -17.45
C ARG A 143 -0.31 -11.75 -18.59
N SER A 144 -0.80 -11.92 -19.81
CA SER A 144 -0.28 -11.19 -20.99
C SER A 144 -0.41 -9.68 -20.83
N TRP A 145 -1.54 -9.21 -20.27
CA TRP A 145 -1.74 -7.81 -19.93
C TRP A 145 -0.69 -7.33 -18.91
N TRP A 146 -0.48 -8.08 -17.82
CA TRP A 146 0.49 -7.71 -16.80
C TRP A 146 1.92 -7.67 -17.35
N ASP A 147 2.31 -8.65 -18.16
CA ASP A 147 3.64 -8.71 -18.76
C ASP A 147 3.89 -7.49 -19.66
N ALA A 148 2.90 -7.09 -20.47
CA ALA A 148 2.98 -5.86 -21.27
C ALA A 148 3.16 -4.61 -20.38
N LYS A 149 2.38 -4.48 -19.30
CA LYS A 149 2.52 -3.38 -18.34
C LYS A 149 3.85 -3.37 -17.61
N PHE A 150 4.41 -4.54 -17.32
CA PHE A 150 5.72 -4.62 -16.68
C PHE A 150 6.86 -4.22 -17.63
N GLU A 151 6.74 -4.51 -18.93
CA GLU A 151 7.67 -3.97 -19.93
C GLU A 151 7.56 -2.44 -20.06
N GLU A 152 6.37 -1.85 -19.92
CA GLU A 152 6.22 -0.39 -19.83
C GLU A 152 6.97 0.17 -18.61
N ILE A 153 6.92 -0.49 -17.45
CA ILE A 153 7.66 -0.09 -16.24
C ILE A 153 9.18 -0.15 -16.47
N LYS A 154 9.68 -1.21 -17.11
CA LYS A 154 11.11 -1.35 -17.44
C LYS A 154 11.60 -0.29 -18.41
N ALA A 155 10.75 0.10 -19.35
CA ALA A 155 11.08 1.09 -20.37
C ALA A 155 11.08 2.52 -19.83
N ASP A 156 10.44 2.78 -18.69
CA ASP A 156 10.38 4.11 -18.07
C ASP A 156 11.53 4.34 -17.08
N PRO A 157 12.46 5.28 -17.36
CA PRO A 157 13.66 5.46 -16.53
C PRO A 157 13.38 5.85 -15.08
N LEU A 158 12.35 6.67 -14.82
CA LEU A 158 11.94 7.01 -13.46
C LEU A 158 11.44 5.77 -12.72
N LEU A 159 10.49 5.03 -13.30
CA LEU A 159 9.91 3.85 -12.64
C LEU A 159 10.96 2.77 -12.40
N TRP A 160 11.84 2.55 -13.38
CA TRP A 160 12.91 1.57 -13.28
C TRP A 160 13.97 1.95 -12.23
N LEU A 161 14.34 3.23 -12.14
CA LEU A 161 15.23 3.72 -11.09
C LEU A 161 14.67 3.43 -9.69
N LEU A 162 13.39 3.73 -9.46
CA LEU A 162 12.75 3.48 -8.16
C LEU A 162 12.66 1.97 -7.85
N TYR A 163 12.46 1.15 -8.89
CA TYR A 163 12.50 -0.31 -8.77
C TYR A 163 13.89 -0.81 -8.36
N ASP A 164 14.95 -0.33 -9.01
CA ASP A 164 16.33 -0.70 -8.71
C ASP A 164 16.74 -0.23 -7.31
N LEU A 165 16.36 0.99 -6.92
CA LEU A 165 16.57 1.52 -5.57
C LEU A 165 15.92 0.64 -4.50
N ASN A 166 14.73 0.10 -4.73
CA ASN A 166 14.12 -0.85 -3.80
C ASN A 166 14.94 -2.14 -3.62
N ASN A 167 15.69 -2.57 -4.64
CA ASN A 167 16.47 -3.80 -4.60
C ASN A 167 17.95 -3.56 -4.24
N SER A 168 18.36 -2.31 -4.07
CA SER A 168 19.69 -1.92 -3.62
C SER A 168 19.89 -2.16 -2.12
N ASP A 169 21.14 -2.11 -1.67
CA ASP A 169 21.45 -2.18 -0.24
C ASP A 169 20.91 -0.94 0.51
N LYS A 170 19.75 -1.11 1.12
CA LYS A 170 19.04 -0.09 1.94
C LYS A 170 19.77 0.24 3.24
N HIS A 171 20.70 -0.60 3.66
CA HIS A 171 21.44 -0.48 4.92
C HIS A 171 22.79 0.20 4.75
N SER A 172 23.30 0.27 3.52
CA SER A 172 24.47 1.07 3.22
C SER A 172 24.22 2.55 3.55
N ILE A 173 25.12 3.13 4.33
CA ILE A 173 25.09 4.56 4.67
C ILE A 173 25.29 5.41 3.40
N SER A 174 25.94 4.85 2.38
CA SER A 174 26.07 5.43 1.05
C SER A 174 25.01 4.87 0.11
N SER A 175 23.74 5.25 0.28
CA SER A 175 22.85 5.24 -0.89
C SER A 175 23.46 6.23 -1.89
N PRO A 176 23.90 5.79 -3.09
CA PRO A 176 24.62 6.69 -3.99
C PRO A 176 23.73 7.84 -4.47
N PHE A 177 22.42 7.62 -4.54
CA PHE A 177 21.48 8.52 -5.19
C PHE A 177 20.65 9.36 -4.21
N LEU A 178 20.24 8.84 -3.06
CA LEU A 178 19.38 9.61 -2.15
C LEU A 178 20.21 10.57 -1.28
N ARG A 179 20.07 11.89 -1.50
CA ARG A 179 20.86 12.92 -0.81
C ARG A 179 19.97 13.92 -0.08
N PRO A 180 20.28 14.26 1.18
CA PRO A 180 19.62 15.34 1.87
C PRO A 180 20.34 16.69 1.62
N ARG A 181 19.55 17.76 1.61
CA ARG A 181 20.00 19.14 1.61
C ARG A 181 19.20 19.90 2.66
N MET A 182 19.90 20.65 3.50
CA MET A 182 19.27 21.51 4.49
C MET A 182 19.71 22.96 4.26
N ASN A 183 18.74 23.87 4.18
CA ASN A 183 18.96 25.31 4.18
C ASN A 183 18.52 25.85 5.55
N LEU A 184 19.49 26.14 6.43
CA LEU A 184 19.20 26.70 7.75
C LEU A 184 18.96 28.21 7.63
N TYR A 185 17.77 28.68 8.04
CA TYR A 185 17.43 30.10 8.02
C TYR A 185 17.71 30.77 9.37
N VAL A 186 17.18 30.19 10.45
CA VAL A 186 17.34 30.71 11.81
C VAL A 186 17.39 29.56 12.80
N TYR A 187 18.24 29.66 13.83
CA TYR A 187 18.16 28.81 15.01
C TYR A 187 17.73 29.66 16.21
N LYS A 188 16.58 29.33 16.83
CA LYS A 188 16.10 30.04 18.02
C LYS A 188 16.19 29.14 19.25
N GLY A 189 17.05 29.50 20.20
CA GLY A 189 17.16 28.85 21.51
C GLY A 189 18.62 28.70 21.98
N PRO A 190 18.83 28.36 23.26
CA PRO A 190 20.17 27.99 23.73
C PRO A 190 20.63 26.72 23.00
N ALA A 191 21.76 26.80 22.30
CA ALA A 191 22.35 25.64 21.65
C ALA A 191 22.75 24.61 22.73
N PRO A 192 22.15 23.41 22.75
CA PRO A 192 22.54 22.40 23.71
C PRO A 192 23.99 21.98 23.48
N PRO A 193 24.75 21.60 24.53
CA PRO A 193 26.09 21.06 24.36
C PRO A 193 26.09 19.89 23.38
N GLY A 194 27.00 19.93 22.38
CA GLY A 194 27.11 18.88 21.38
C GLY A 194 26.09 18.93 20.24
N LEU A 195 25.43 20.08 20.02
CA LEU A 195 24.55 20.30 18.87
C LEU A 195 25.31 20.10 17.54
N ILE A 196 24.76 19.26 16.67
CA ILE A 196 25.22 19.00 15.32
C ILE A 196 24.21 19.61 14.34
N MET A 197 24.70 20.42 13.42
CA MET A 197 23.94 20.95 12.29
C MET A 197 24.55 20.40 11.00
N SER A 198 23.78 19.64 10.24
CA SER A 198 24.25 18.98 9.02
C SER A 198 23.15 18.92 7.97
N GLY A 199 23.48 18.49 6.75
CA GLY A 199 22.46 18.20 5.74
C GLY A 199 21.41 17.19 6.21
N GLU A 200 21.73 16.33 7.18
CA GLU A 200 20.81 15.31 7.71
C GLU A 200 19.81 15.87 8.75
N GLY A 201 20.06 17.09 9.24
CA GLY A 201 19.21 17.80 10.20
C GLY A 201 19.97 18.45 11.35
N VAL A 202 19.21 18.90 12.35
CA VAL A 202 19.71 19.55 13.58
C VAL A 202 19.43 18.64 14.76
N PHE A 203 20.48 18.06 15.35
CA PHE A 203 20.36 17.02 16.38
C PHE A 203 21.52 17.01 17.37
N VAL A 204 21.36 16.28 18.48
CA VAL A 204 22.45 15.91 19.41
C VAL A 204 22.56 14.39 19.46
N ALA A 205 23.77 13.89 19.68
CA ALA A 205 23.98 12.49 20.06
C ALA A 205 23.84 12.38 21.58
N VAL A 206 22.87 11.58 22.06
CA VAL A 206 22.70 11.26 23.48
C VAL A 206 23.26 9.88 23.78
N ASP A 207 23.67 9.66 25.04
CA ASP A 207 24.22 8.38 25.51
C ASP A 207 25.40 7.87 24.66
N LYS A 208 26.27 8.79 24.24
CA LYS A 208 27.42 8.52 23.38
C LYS A 208 28.33 7.45 23.98
N ASP A 209 28.87 6.58 23.13
CA ASP A 209 29.76 5.48 23.49
C ASP A 209 29.07 4.40 24.36
N THR A 210 27.73 4.34 24.32
CA THR A 210 26.91 3.32 25.01
C THR A 210 26.00 2.56 24.05
N ALA A 211 25.43 1.43 24.51
CA ALA A 211 24.45 0.66 23.76
C ALA A 211 23.12 1.40 23.47
N ARG A 212 22.91 2.59 24.05
CA ARG A 212 21.72 3.42 23.85
C ARG A 212 21.99 4.66 23.01
N GLU A 213 23.18 4.78 22.44
CA GLU A 213 23.55 5.94 21.63
C GLU A 213 22.51 6.17 20.52
N ARG A 214 21.95 7.38 20.49
CA ARG A 214 20.96 7.76 19.49
C ARG A 214 20.98 9.25 19.21
N ARG A 215 20.42 9.62 18.07
CA ARG A 215 20.20 11.03 17.70
C ARG A 215 18.87 11.50 18.27
N VAL A 216 18.86 12.71 18.84
CA VAL A 216 17.64 13.43 19.20
C VAL A 216 17.58 14.70 18.36
N PHE A 217 16.60 14.77 17.47
CA PHE A 217 16.39 15.89 16.54
C PHE A 217 15.61 17.02 17.22
N PHE A 218 15.93 18.27 16.86
CA PHE A 218 15.34 19.47 17.46
C PHE A 218 14.36 20.16 16.53
N GLU A 219 13.20 20.53 17.07
CA GLU A 219 12.13 21.24 16.37
C GLU A 219 12.31 22.78 16.37
N GLY A 220 13.34 23.31 17.05
CA GLY A 220 13.55 24.76 17.23
C GLY A 220 14.35 25.46 16.12
N ALA A 221 14.77 24.73 15.09
CA ALA A 221 15.50 25.28 13.95
C ALA A 221 14.51 25.60 12.82
N ASP A 222 14.47 26.87 12.40
CA ASP A 222 13.82 27.26 11.16
C ASP A 222 14.75 26.90 10.00
N ALA A 223 14.47 25.77 9.38
CA ALA A 223 15.26 25.21 8.29
C ALA A 223 14.33 24.66 7.20
N GLY A 224 14.72 24.88 5.95
CA GLY A 224 14.16 24.16 4.82
C GLY A 224 14.92 22.86 4.63
N PHE A 225 14.18 21.74 4.55
CA PHE A 225 14.76 20.43 4.27
C PHE A 225 14.28 19.92 2.92
N GLU A 226 15.22 19.50 2.08
CA GLU A 226 14.95 18.91 0.79
C GLU A 226 15.73 17.59 0.68
N VAL A 227 15.09 16.56 0.13
CA VAL A 227 15.76 15.32 -0.23
C VAL A 227 15.58 15.15 -1.73
N TYR A 228 16.67 14.80 -2.42
CA TYR A 228 16.69 14.65 -3.86
C TYR A 228 17.42 13.37 -4.29
N LEU A 229 17.18 12.97 -5.53
CA LEU A 229 17.92 11.91 -6.19
C LEU A 229 19.05 12.55 -7.01
N ASP A 230 20.29 12.18 -6.70
CA ASP A 230 21.50 12.59 -7.39
C ASP A 230 21.68 11.77 -8.68
N VAL A 231 20.79 12.01 -9.64
CA VAL A 231 20.76 11.34 -10.94
C VAL A 231 20.70 12.40 -12.04
N PRO A 232 21.66 12.43 -12.98
CA PRO A 232 21.84 13.57 -13.89
C PRO A 232 20.76 13.65 -14.98
N VAL A 233 20.17 12.52 -15.37
CA VAL A 233 19.15 12.45 -16.41
C VAL A 233 18.08 11.45 -15.99
N LEU A 234 16.84 11.92 -15.95
CA LEU A 234 15.67 11.12 -15.61
C LEU A 234 14.50 11.55 -16.49
N SER A 235 13.76 10.58 -17.01
CA SER A 235 12.55 10.83 -17.78
C SER A 235 11.39 9.95 -17.31
N HIS A 236 10.17 10.44 -17.51
CA HIS A 236 8.95 9.71 -17.24
C HIS A 236 7.99 9.91 -18.41
N LYS A 237 7.52 8.82 -19.02
CA LYS A 237 6.64 8.86 -20.23
C LYS A 237 7.17 9.78 -21.34
N GLY A 238 8.49 9.78 -21.56
CA GLY A 238 9.15 10.59 -22.58
C GLY A 238 9.38 12.06 -22.23
N GLN A 239 8.99 12.51 -21.04
CA GLN A 239 9.24 13.89 -20.56
C GLN A 239 10.44 13.92 -19.61
N ASP A 240 11.28 14.94 -19.73
CA ASP A 240 12.40 15.16 -18.80
C ASP A 240 11.87 15.59 -17.42
N VAL A 241 12.22 14.81 -16.39
CA VAL A 241 11.84 15.04 -14.98
C VAL A 241 13.06 15.19 -14.07
N SER A 242 14.24 15.37 -14.65
CA SER A 242 15.51 15.49 -13.91
C SER A 242 15.52 16.68 -12.94
N ARG A 243 14.74 17.72 -13.24
CA ARG A 243 14.60 18.93 -12.40
C ARG A 243 13.38 18.91 -11.50
N ALA A 244 12.54 17.88 -11.59
CA ALA A 244 11.41 17.74 -10.68
C ALA A 244 11.94 17.38 -9.28
N GLY A 245 11.36 17.98 -8.24
CA GLY A 245 11.69 17.58 -6.86
C GLY A 245 11.31 16.12 -6.61
N LEU A 246 12.03 15.44 -5.71
CA LEU A 246 11.83 14.01 -5.42
C LEU A 246 10.38 13.65 -5.13
N LYS A 247 9.69 14.50 -4.36
CA LYS A 247 8.27 14.34 -4.05
C LYS A 247 7.39 14.30 -5.30
N SER A 248 7.64 15.17 -6.27
CA SER A 248 6.92 15.17 -7.55
C SER A 248 7.25 13.95 -8.40
N GLN A 249 8.51 13.50 -8.38
CA GLN A 249 8.93 12.25 -9.04
C GLN A 249 8.22 11.04 -8.40
N LEU A 250 8.08 11.01 -7.07
CA LEU A 250 7.31 10.00 -6.36
C LEU A 250 5.82 10.07 -6.76
N ASP A 251 5.22 11.26 -6.80
CA ASP A 251 3.82 11.43 -7.18
C ASP A 251 3.54 10.92 -8.61
N MET A 252 4.47 11.14 -9.55
CA MET A 252 4.38 10.58 -10.91
C MET A 252 4.40 9.05 -10.91
N ALA A 253 5.31 8.46 -10.13
CA ALA A 253 5.39 7.00 -9.99
C ALA A 253 4.13 6.42 -9.33
N ILE A 254 3.66 7.03 -8.24
CA ILE A 254 2.43 6.64 -7.55
C ILE A 254 1.25 6.69 -8.51
N PHE A 255 1.09 7.80 -9.22
CA PHE A 255 0.02 7.96 -10.22
C PHE A 255 0.07 6.90 -11.32
N HIS A 256 1.26 6.48 -11.74
CA HIS A 256 1.39 5.35 -12.67
C HIS A 256 0.80 4.06 -12.08
N TYR A 257 1.15 3.71 -10.83
CA TYR A 257 0.62 2.52 -10.16
C TYR A 257 -0.88 2.63 -9.84
N GLU A 258 -1.39 3.82 -9.53
CA GLU A 258 -2.84 4.07 -9.38
C GLU A 258 -3.59 3.71 -10.66
N ASN A 259 -3.10 4.18 -11.80
CA ASN A 259 -3.70 3.86 -13.10
C ASN A 259 -3.60 2.37 -13.44
N LEU A 260 -2.47 1.71 -13.13
CA LEU A 260 -2.35 0.26 -13.34
C LEU A 260 -3.39 -0.52 -12.53
N VAL A 261 -3.57 -0.18 -11.26
CA VAL A 261 -4.58 -0.85 -10.41
C VAL A 261 -5.99 -0.55 -10.92
N PHE A 262 -6.27 0.68 -11.35
CA PHE A 262 -7.55 1.05 -11.92
C PHE A 262 -7.85 0.30 -13.23
N GLU A 263 -6.90 0.27 -14.16
CA GLU A 263 -7.00 -0.45 -15.44
C GLU A 263 -7.22 -1.95 -15.20
N ALA A 264 -6.43 -2.58 -14.33
CA ALA A 264 -6.58 -4.00 -14.00
C ALA A 264 -8.00 -4.35 -13.56
N ARG A 265 -8.58 -3.53 -12.69
CA ARG A 265 -9.94 -3.72 -12.19
C ARG A 265 -10.97 -3.53 -13.29
N ARG A 266 -10.87 -2.44 -14.04
CA ARG A 266 -11.81 -2.18 -15.14
C ARG A 266 -11.79 -3.29 -16.20
N THR A 267 -10.64 -3.92 -16.43
CA THR A 267 -10.51 -4.98 -17.44
C THR A 267 -10.91 -6.36 -16.91
N PHE A 268 -10.63 -6.68 -15.64
CA PHE A 268 -10.74 -8.06 -15.14
C PHE A 268 -11.61 -8.26 -13.88
N ASP A 269 -12.11 -7.19 -13.25
CA ASP A 269 -13.21 -7.33 -12.30
C ASP A 269 -14.52 -7.40 -13.09
N ILE A 270 -15.43 -8.30 -12.69
CA ILE A 270 -16.68 -8.57 -13.43
C ILE A 270 -17.70 -7.44 -13.25
N ASP A 271 -17.54 -6.59 -12.22
CA ASP A 271 -18.53 -5.59 -11.80
C ASP A 271 -17.91 -4.18 -11.54
N VAL A 272 -17.31 -3.56 -12.57
CA VAL A 272 -16.98 -2.10 -12.57
C VAL A 272 -17.67 -1.40 -13.74
#